data_AF-A0A1G4IYF6-F1
#
_entry.id   AF-A0A1G4IYF6-F1
#
_cell.length_a   1.000
_cell.length_b   1.000
_cell.length_c   1.000
_cell.angle_alpha   90.00
_cell.angle_beta   90.00
_cell.angle_gamma   90.00
#
_symmetry.space_group_name_H-M   'P 1'
#
loop_
_entity.id
_entity.type
_entity.pdbx_description
1 polymer ?
#
loop_
_entity_poly.entity_id
_entity_poly.type
_entity_poly.pdbx_seq_one_letter_code
_entity_poly.pdbx_strand_id
1 'polypeptide(L)'
;MRKFQSFSSSVESSSLQPQKPANSVDLYAEPENFLEIEVANPKTHLPHNDQRGMYIDYEIICRTNLPSFSQRLSSVRRRYSEFELFRKCLLKELSLSSHPKVVVPNLPGKIILGNRFSDEVVEERKKDLNKWMNAVADHPLLQTGSKVLVRFIENRKFTG
;
A
#
# COMPACT_ATOMS: atom_id res chain seq x y z
N MET A 1 11.56 45.34 -64.61
CA MET A 1 11.53 45.71 -63.17
C MET A 1 10.76 44.64 -62.41
N ARG A 2 11.42 43.86 -61.54
CA ARG A 2 10.76 42.85 -60.67
C ARG A 2 10.27 43.55 -59.41
N LYS A 3 8.98 43.40 -59.08
CA LYS A 3 8.37 43.95 -57.87
C LYS A 3 8.74 43.09 -56.66
N PHE A 4 9.16 43.75 -55.58
CA PHE A 4 9.44 43.15 -54.28
C PHE A 4 8.12 42.72 -53.61
N GLN A 5 8.05 41.49 -53.09
CA GLN A 5 6.95 41.03 -52.22
C GLN A 5 7.49 40.93 -50.79
N SER A 6 6.87 41.66 -49.87
CA SER A 6 7.13 41.59 -48.43
C SER A 6 6.45 40.36 -47.83
N PHE A 7 7.19 39.55 -47.09
CA PHE A 7 6.63 38.48 -46.27
C PHE A 7 5.99 39.07 -45.00
N SER A 8 4.68 38.87 -44.85
CA SER A 8 3.92 39.19 -43.64
C SER A 8 4.17 38.11 -42.59
N SER A 9 4.68 38.48 -41.43
CA SER A 9 4.79 37.60 -40.27
C SER A 9 3.40 37.34 -39.68
N SER A 10 2.87 36.14 -39.89
CA SER A 10 1.68 35.69 -39.19
C SER A 10 2.05 35.29 -37.76
N VAL A 11 1.69 36.14 -36.79
CA VAL A 11 1.55 35.74 -35.39
C VAL A 11 0.28 34.91 -35.26
N GLU A 12 0.42 33.58 -35.24
CA GLU A 12 -0.67 32.68 -34.89
C GLU A 12 -1.03 32.92 -33.42
N SER A 13 -2.12 33.65 -33.23
CA SER A 13 -2.80 33.78 -31.94
C SER A 13 -3.47 32.44 -31.65
N SER A 14 -2.80 31.57 -30.91
CA SER A 14 -3.42 30.37 -30.36
C SER A 14 -4.51 30.78 -29.37
N SER A 15 -5.75 30.48 -29.77
CA SER A 15 -6.95 30.62 -28.94
C SER A 15 -6.71 29.99 -27.57
N LEU A 16 -6.74 30.81 -26.53
CA LEU A 16 -6.72 30.38 -25.13
C LEU A 16 -8.00 29.56 -24.90
N GLN A 17 -7.87 28.24 -24.97
CA GLN A 17 -8.90 27.36 -24.41
C GLN A 17 -9.09 27.73 -22.95
N PRO A 18 -10.32 27.79 -22.42
CA PRO A 18 -10.55 28.04 -21.01
C PRO A 18 -9.78 26.96 -20.23
N GLN A 19 -8.74 27.36 -19.51
CA GLN A 19 -8.09 26.48 -18.58
C GLN A 19 -9.16 26.06 -17.58
N LYS A 20 -9.51 24.77 -17.63
CA LYS A 20 -10.28 24.11 -16.58
C LYS A 20 -9.63 24.54 -15.27
N PRO A 21 -10.37 25.10 -14.29
CA PRO A 21 -9.75 25.60 -13.07
C PRO A 21 -8.90 24.48 -12.49
N ALA A 22 -7.59 24.69 -12.46
CA ALA A 22 -6.67 23.75 -11.83
C ALA A 22 -7.15 23.62 -10.39
N ASN A 23 -7.62 22.43 -10.01
CA ASN A 23 -7.97 22.17 -8.63
C ASN A 23 -6.72 22.51 -7.81
N SER A 24 -6.85 23.37 -6.80
CA SER A 24 -5.73 23.84 -5.97
C SER A 24 -4.92 22.69 -5.35
N VAL A 25 -5.51 21.50 -5.28
CA VAL A 25 -4.92 20.25 -4.80
C VAL A 25 -3.86 19.71 -5.77
N ASP A 26 -4.03 19.88 -7.08
CA ASP A 26 -3.10 19.34 -8.10
C ASP A 26 -1.81 20.18 -8.20
N LEU A 27 -1.87 21.46 -7.84
CA LEU A 27 -0.73 22.40 -7.87
C LEU A 27 0.38 22.07 -6.85
N TYR A 28 0.05 21.29 -5.82
CA TYR A 28 0.98 20.85 -4.76
C TYR A 28 1.03 19.32 -4.65
N ALA A 29 0.64 18.59 -5.69
CA ALA A 29 0.76 17.15 -5.71
C ALA A 29 2.24 16.72 -5.68
N GLU A 30 2.55 15.66 -4.93
CA GLU A 30 3.88 15.07 -4.91
C GLU A 30 4.20 14.55 -6.33
N PRO A 31 5.32 14.96 -6.94
CA PRO A 31 5.63 14.65 -8.33
C PRO A 31 5.98 13.18 -8.57
N GLU A 32 6.43 12.48 -7.52
CA GLU A 32 6.84 11.08 -7.59
C GLU A 32 5.84 10.17 -6.88
N ASN A 33 5.67 8.96 -7.43
CA ASN A 33 4.88 7.93 -6.79
C ASN A 33 5.59 7.40 -5.54
N PHE A 34 4.87 7.27 -4.44
CA PHE A 34 5.38 6.74 -3.18
C PHE A 34 4.35 5.84 -2.50
N LEU A 35 4.83 4.92 -1.67
CA LEU A 35 4.03 4.17 -0.72
C LEU A 35 4.85 4.06 0.57
N GLU A 36 4.33 4.64 1.64
CA GLU A 36 4.88 4.53 2.98
C GLU A 36 3.94 3.67 3.81
N ILE A 37 4.48 2.67 4.51
CA ILE A 37 3.69 1.74 5.31
C ILE A 37 4.35 1.44 6.66
N GLU A 38 3.54 1.43 7.71
CA GLU A 38 3.97 1.11 9.05
C GLU A 38 3.04 0.08 9.69
N VAL A 39 3.62 -0.92 10.36
CA VAL A 39 2.92 -1.83 11.27
C VAL A 39 3.18 -1.37 12.70
N ALA A 40 2.14 -0.87 13.36
CA ALA A 40 2.23 -0.19 14.65
C ALA A 40 1.13 -0.64 15.63
N ASN A 41 1.12 0.00 16.81
CA ASN A 41 0.01 -0.02 17.77
C ASN A 41 -0.59 -1.42 18.03
N PRO A 42 0.19 -2.37 18.58
CA PRO A 42 -0.36 -3.67 18.95
C PRO A 42 -1.50 -3.51 19.96
N LYS A 43 -2.60 -4.23 19.78
CA LYS A 43 -3.72 -4.25 20.73
C LYS A 43 -4.14 -5.68 21.04
N THR A 44 -4.26 -5.97 22.33
CA THR A 44 -4.84 -7.21 22.83
C THR A 44 -6.35 -7.07 22.91
N HIS A 45 -7.08 -8.03 22.36
CA HIS A 45 -8.52 -8.10 22.37
C HIS A 45 -8.97 -9.28 23.22
N LEU A 46 -9.93 -9.04 24.10
CA LEU A 46 -10.59 -10.02 24.98
C LEU A 46 -12.06 -10.15 24.55
N PRO A 47 -12.39 -11.06 23.63
CA PRO A 47 -13.79 -11.26 23.23
C PRO A 47 -14.63 -11.65 24.44
N HIS A 48 -15.76 -10.97 24.65
CA HIS A 48 -16.70 -11.25 25.75
C HIS A 48 -16.09 -11.15 27.16
N ASN A 49 -15.00 -10.37 27.33
CA ASN A 49 -14.24 -10.27 28.59
C ASN A 49 -13.75 -11.63 29.12
N ASP A 50 -13.64 -12.64 28.24
CA ASP A 50 -13.08 -13.96 28.54
C ASP A 50 -11.70 -14.06 27.88
N GLN A 51 -10.77 -14.75 28.55
CA GLN A 51 -9.48 -15.11 27.98
C GLN A 51 -9.63 -16.10 26.81
N ARG A 52 -10.78 -16.81 26.74
CA ARG A 52 -11.11 -17.67 25.60
C ARG A 52 -11.27 -16.84 24.32
N GLY A 53 -10.42 -17.12 23.36
CA GLY A 53 -10.42 -16.42 22.07
C GLY A 53 -9.61 -15.12 22.08
N MET A 54 -8.84 -14.83 23.13
CA MET A 54 -7.92 -13.70 23.16
C MET A 54 -6.96 -13.69 21.96
N TYR A 55 -6.81 -12.53 21.33
CA TYR A 55 -5.91 -12.34 20.20
C TYR A 55 -5.27 -10.95 20.22
N ILE A 56 -4.18 -10.82 19.48
CA ILE A 56 -3.52 -9.53 19.25
C ILE A 56 -3.60 -9.21 17.77
N ASP A 57 -3.93 -7.96 17.46
CA ASP A 57 -3.80 -7.40 16.13
C ASP A 57 -2.85 -6.19 16.15
N TYR A 58 -2.40 -5.83 14.95
CA TYR A 58 -1.51 -4.71 14.70
C TYR A 58 -2.22 -3.74 13.76
N GLU A 59 -1.97 -2.46 13.95
CA GLU A 59 -2.41 -1.43 13.01
C GLU A 59 -1.46 -1.41 11.82
N ILE A 60 -2.02 -1.36 10.61
CA ILE A 60 -1.29 -1.09 9.38
C ILE A 60 -1.73 0.30 8.94
N ILE A 61 -0.79 1.23 8.91
CA ILE A 61 -0.99 2.61 8.47
C ILE A 61 -0.28 2.76 7.13
N CYS A 62 -0.97 3.20 6.10
CA CYS A 62 -0.40 3.40 4.77
C CYS A 62 -0.70 4.82 4.26
N ARG A 63 0.32 5.45 3.68
CA ARG A 63 0.20 6.70 2.91
C ARG A 63 0.75 6.46 1.51
N THR A 64 -0.02 6.77 0.48
CA THR A 64 0.41 6.55 -0.90
C THR A 64 -0.33 7.46 -1.87
N ASN A 65 0.31 7.79 -2.99
CA ASN A 65 -0.34 8.40 -4.16
C ASN A 65 -0.42 7.45 -5.36
N LEU A 66 -0.14 6.16 -5.15
CA LEU A 66 -0.17 5.17 -6.22
C LEU A 66 -1.60 5.01 -6.78
N PRO A 67 -1.77 4.97 -8.10
CA PRO A 67 -3.09 4.89 -8.74
C PRO A 67 -3.81 3.55 -8.53
N SER A 68 -3.10 2.53 -8.05
CA SER A 68 -3.68 1.23 -7.68
C SER A 68 -4.46 1.27 -6.37
N PHE A 69 -4.26 2.32 -5.55
CA PHE A 69 -4.94 2.52 -4.27
C PHE A 69 -6.10 3.50 -4.42
N SER A 70 -7.18 3.25 -3.68
CA SER A 70 -8.37 4.11 -3.66
C SER A 70 -8.29 5.18 -2.57
N GLN A 71 -7.43 4.99 -1.57
CA GLN A 71 -7.27 5.88 -0.42
C GLN A 71 -5.83 6.40 -0.35
N ARG A 72 -5.66 7.72 -0.21
CA ARG A 72 -4.34 8.33 0.03
C ARG A 72 -3.78 7.96 1.40
N LEU A 73 -4.67 7.76 2.37
CA LEU A 73 -4.38 7.35 3.74
C LEU A 73 -5.32 6.21 4.10
N SER A 74 -4.77 5.08 4.52
CA SER A 74 -5.55 3.97 5.08
C SER A 74 -5.01 3.55 6.45
N SER A 75 -5.91 3.13 7.33
CA SER A 75 -5.57 2.46 8.58
C SER A 75 -6.49 1.25 8.76
N VAL A 76 -5.87 0.06 8.85
CA VAL A 76 -6.58 -1.22 9.05
C VAL A 76 -5.90 -2.01 10.16
N ARG A 77 -6.62 -2.97 10.75
CA ARG A 77 -6.05 -3.85 11.77
C ARG A 77 -5.96 -5.29 11.26
N ARG A 78 -4.85 -5.95 11.55
CA ARG A 78 -4.56 -7.32 11.11
C ARG A 78 -3.94 -8.14 12.22
N ARG A 79 -4.42 -9.36 12.40
CA ARG A 79 -3.80 -10.39 13.23
C ARG A 79 -2.68 -11.06 12.45
N TYR A 80 -1.71 -11.63 13.15
CA TYR A 80 -0.61 -12.40 12.53
C TYR A 80 -1.11 -13.47 11.54
N SER A 81 -2.20 -14.18 11.86
CA SER A 81 -2.79 -15.19 10.97
C SER A 81 -3.33 -14.60 9.65
N GLU A 82 -3.74 -13.33 9.65
CA GLU A 82 -4.16 -12.64 8.43
C GLU A 82 -2.96 -12.28 7.55
N PHE A 83 -1.80 -11.99 8.14
CA PHE A 83 -0.54 -11.88 7.37
C PHE A 83 -0.16 -13.24 6.74
N GLU A 84 -0.31 -14.35 7.47
CA GLU A 84 -0.08 -15.69 6.91
C GLU A 84 -0.99 -15.97 5.71
N LEU A 85 -2.27 -15.62 5.83
CA LEU A 85 -3.24 -15.73 4.73
C LEU A 85 -2.89 -14.80 3.57
N PHE A 86 -2.52 -13.56 3.86
CA PHE A 86 -2.11 -12.58 2.87
C PHE A 86 -0.93 -13.08 2.03
N ARG A 87 0.11 -13.59 2.69
CA ARG A 87 1.26 -14.17 1.99
C ARG A 87 0.85 -15.32 1.06
N LYS A 88 -0.06 -16.21 1.49
CA LYS A 88 -0.57 -17.30 0.65
C LYS A 88 -1.35 -16.78 -0.57
N CYS A 89 -2.25 -15.81 -0.37
CA CYS A 89 -3.01 -15.19 -1.44
C CYS A 89 -2.09 -14.47 -2.43
N LEU A 90 -1.07 -13.76 -1.94
CA LEU A 90 -0.10 -13.04 -2.75
C LEU A 90 0.73 -13.99 -3.62
N LEU A 91 1.25 -15.07 -3.03
CA LEU A 91 1.98 -16.10 -3.78
C LEU A 91 1.09 -16.75 -4.85
N LYS A 92 -0.19 -16.99 -4.55
CA LYS A 92 -1.15 -17.51 -5.52
C LYS A 92 -1.38 -16.52 -6.67
N GLU A 93 -1.60 -15.23 -6.37
CA GLU A 93 -1.73 -14.18 -7.39
C GLU A 93 -0.49 -14.11 -8.30
N LEU A 94 0.70 -14.12 -7.70
CA LEU A 94 1.97 -14.12 -8.44
C LEU A 94 2.10 -15.34 -9.35
N SER A 95 1.74 -16.53 -8.88
CA SER A 95 1.80 -17.77 -9.67
C SER A 95 0.87 -17.77 -10.89
N LEU A 96 -0.22 -17.00 -10.84
CA LEU A 96 -1.19 -16.85 -11.93
C LEU A 96 -0.90 -15.64 -12.82
N SER A 97 0.05 -14.79 -12.43
CA SER A 97 0.44 -13.58 -13.16
C SER A 97 1.61 -13.85 -14.11
N SER A 98 1.91 -12.87 -14.97
CA SER A 98 3.12 -12.89 -15.83
C SER A 98 4.44 -12.77 -15.05
N HIS A 99 4.41 -12.68 -13.72
CA HIS A 99 5.58 -12.43 -12.87
C HIS A 99 5.86 -13.57 -11.85
N PRO A 100 6.01 -14.84 -12.26
CA PRO A 100 6.19 -15.97 -11.34
C PRO A 100 7.53 -15.96 -10.58
N LYS A 101 8.47 -15.09 -10.96
CA LYS A 101 9.82 -14.99 -10.36
C LYS A 101 9.89 -14.03 -9.17
N VAL A 102 8.82 -13.28 -8.86
CA VAL A 102 8.80 -12.39 -7.69
C VAL A 102 8.83 -13.24 -6.42
N VAL A 103 9.85 -13.05 -5.59
CA VAL A 103 10.02 -13.79 -4.34
C VAL A 103 9.43 -12.97 -3.19
N VAL A 104 8.48 -13.56 -2.47
CA VAL A 104 7.90 -12.95 -1.27
C VAL A 104 8.67 -13.46 -0.04
N PRO A 105 9.26 -12.57 0.78
CA PRO A 105 9.99 -12.96 1.98
C PRO A 105 9.13 -13.83 2.91
N ASN A 106 9.77 -14.65 3.74
CA ASN A 106 9.07 -15.42 4.77
C ASN A 106 8.61 -14.49 5.90
N LEU A 107 7.43 -14.78 6.47
CA LEU A 107 6.96 -14.09 7.67
C LEU A 107 7.82 -14.47 8.89
N PRO A 108 7.88 -13.62 9.93
CA PRO A 108 8.50 -13.99 11.20
C PRO A 108 7.88 -15.27 11.77
N GLY A 109 8.65 -16.05 12.51
CA GLY A 109 8.24 -17.35 13.00
C GLY A 109 6.94 -17.33 13.81
N LYS A 110 6.11 -18.37 13.62
CA LYS A 110 4.92 -18.57 14.45
C LYS A 110 5.37 -18.92 15.87
N ILE A 111 4.85 -18.20 16.86
CA ILE A 111 5.13 -18.48 18.27
C ILE A 111 4.12 -19.50 18.77
N ILE A 112 4.62 -20.70 19.08
CA ILE A 112 3.82 -21.88 19.41
C ILE A 112 3.75 -22.12 20.93
N LEU A 113 4.69 -21.57 21.71
CA LEU A 113 4.82 -21.84 23.15
C LEU A 113 4.50 -20.60 24.01
N GLY A 114 3.70 -20.84 25.07
CA GLY A 114 3.56 -20.14 26.37
C GLY A 114 3.48 -18.61 26.46
N ASN A 115 4.29 -17.88 25.71
CA ASN A 115 4.56 -16.46 25.90
C ASN A 115 4.08 -15.58 24.74
N ARG A 116 3.13 -16.04 23.92
CA ARG A 116 2.68 -15.30 22.71
C ARG A 116 2.03 -13.93 22.98
N PHE A 117 1.78 -13.60 24.25
CA PHE A 117 1.11 -12.39 24.71
C PHE A 117 2.00 -11.50 25.59
N SER A 118 3.27 -11.84 25.82
CA SER A 118 4.18 -10.93 26.52
C SER A 118 4.52 -9.72 25.67
N ASP A 119 4.75 -8.59 26.32
CA ASP A 119 5.08 -7.34 25.64
C ASP A 119 6.34 -7.46 24.77
N GLU A 120 7.34 -8.21 25.22
CA GLU A 120 8.56 -8.49 24.45
C GLU A 120 8.26 -9.18 23.12
N VAL A 121 7.47 -10.27 23.17
CA VAL A 121 7.08 -11.04 21.99
C VAL A 121 6.21 -10.20 21.06
N VAL A 122 5.30 -9.41 21.61
CA VAL A 122 4.41 -8.55 20.83
C VAL A 122 5.20 -7.47 20.11
N GLU A 123 6.15 -6.84 20.78
CA GLU A 123 6.99 -5.79 20.22
C GLU A 123 7.99 -6.34 19.18
N GLU A 124 8.62 -7.48 19.45
CA GLU A 124 9.49 -8.17 18.48
C GLU A 124 8.69 -8.53 17.21
N ARG A 125 7.52 -9.15 17.37
CA ARG A 125 6.66 -9.49 16.24
C ARG A 125 6.21 -8.25 15.48
N LYS A 126 5.86 -7.16 16.16
CA LYS A 126 5.49 -5.89 15.51
C LYS A 126 6.65 -5.40 14.63
N LYS A 127 7.87 -5.36 15.15
CA LYS A 127 9.07 -4.94 14.40
C LYS A 127 9.30 -5.80 13.17
N ASP A 128 9.18 -7.11 13.30
CA ASP A 128 9.40 -8.02 12.17
C ASP A 128 8.29 -7.97 11.13
N LEU A 129 7.03 -7.85 11.56
CA LEU A 129 5.91 -7.60 10.65
C LEU A 129 6.06 -6.27 9.93
N ASN A 130 6.56 -5.23 10.61
CA ASN A 130 6.84 -3.93 9.99
C ASN A 130 7.90 -4.05 8.89
N LYS A 131 9.03 -4.69 9.19
CA LYS A 131 10.10 -4.94 8.20
C LYS A 131 9.60 -5.75 7.02
N TRP A 132 8.85 -6.82 7.30
CA TRP A 132 8.29 -7.68 6.27
C TRP A 132 7.30 -6.93 5.37
N MET A 133 6.41 -6.13 5.97
CA MET A 133 5.40 -5.38 5.23
C MET A 133 6.03 -4.32 4.33
N ASN A 134 7.05 -3.59 4.82
CA ASN A 134 7.82 -2.65 4.00
C ASN A 134 8.48 -3.37 2.82
N ALA A 135 9.20 -4.48 3.05
CA ALA A 135 9.86 -5.24 1.98
C ALA A 135 8.89 -5.74 0.89
N VAL A 136 7.65 -6.09 1.26
CA VAL A 136 6.61 -6.50 0.30
C VAL A 136 6.02 -5.28 -0.42
N ALA A 137 5.70 -4.22 0.30
CA ALA A 137 5.05 -3.04 -0.25
C ALA A 137 5.99 -2.18 -1.09
N ASP A 138 7.30 -2.25 -0.88
CA ASP A 138 8.33 -1.57 -1.66
C ASP A 138 8.56 -2.21 -3.04
N HIS A 139 7.98 -3.39 -3.31
CA HIS A 139 8.21 -4.09 -4.57
C HIS A 139 7.39 -3.47 -5.73
N PRO A 140 8.01 -2.89 -6.78
CA PRO A 140 7.30 -2.12 -7.80
C PRO A 140 6.21 -2.91 -8.55
N LEU A 141 6.47 -4.19 -8.85
CA LEU A 141 5.47 -5.05 -9.51
C LEU A 141 4.26 -5.37 -8.62
N LEU A 142 4.44 -5.37 -7.29
CA LEU A 142 3.32 -5.59 -6.37
C LEU A 142 2.52 -4.30 -6.20
N GLN A 143 3.21 -3.16 -6.08
CA GLN A 143 2.59 -1.83 -6.03
C GLN A 143 1.66 -1.57 -7.23
N THR A 144 2.10 -1.97 -8.42
CA THR A 144 1.37 -1.71 -9.68
C THR A 144 0.36 -2.80 -10.06
N GLY A 145 0.63 -4.06 -9.70
CA GLY A 145 -0.10 -5.21 -10.23
C GLY A 145 -0.89 -6.03 -9.22
N SER A 146 -0.66 -5.88 -7.90
CA SER A 146 -1.26 -6.76 -6.89
C SER A 146 -2.57 -6.21 -6.34
N LYS A 147 -3.69 -6.87 -6.68
CA LYS A 147 -4.99 -6.57 -6.06
C LYS A 147 -5.05 -7.09 -4.62
N VAL A 148 -4.31 -8.18 -4.35
CA VAL A 148 -4.23 -8.77 -3.01
C VAL A 148 -3.54 -7.81 -2.03
N LEU A 149 -2.47 -7.12 -2.45
CA LEU A 149 -1.78 -6.10 -1.66
C LEU A 149 -2.72 -4.93 -1.29
N VAL A 150 -3.37 -4.34 -2.30
CA VAL A 150 -4.32 -3.23 -2.09
C VAL A 150 -5.44 -3.64 -1.13
N ARG A 151 -6.05 -4.81 -1.35
CA ARG A 151 -7.11 -5.35 -0.48
C ARG A 151 -6.62 -5.54 0.95
N PHE A 152 -5.39 -6.00 1.14
CA PHE A 152 -4.83 -6.20 2.48
C PHE A 152 -4.59 -4.88 3.23
N ILE A 153 -4.29 -3.79 2.52
CA ILE A 153 -3.98 -2.48 3.10
C ILE A 153 -5.23 -1.60 3.29
N GLU A 154 -6.26 -1.70 2.43
CA GLU A 154 -7.41 -0.78 2.46
C GLU A 154 -8.67 -1.38 3.08
N ASN A 155 -8.95 -2.67 2.87
CA ASN A 155 -10.24 -3.22 3.26
C ASN A 155 -10.35 -3.42 4.78
N ARG A 156 -11.50 -3.10 5.38
CA ARG A 156 -11.69 -3.30 6.83
C ARG A 156 -11.49 -4.76 7.27
N LYS A 157 -11.94 -5.71 6.47
CA LYS A 157 -11.78 -7.15 6.71
C LYS A 157 -10.94 -7.77 5.60
N PHE A 158 -10.02 -8.64 5.95
CA PHE A 158 -9.25 -9.42 4.99
C PHE A 158 -9.63 -10.89 5.09
N THR A 159 -10.25 -11.41 4.04
CA THR A 159 -10.64 -12.82 3.92
C THR A 159 -10.07 -13.40 2.63
N GLY A 160 -9.71 -14.68 2.68
CA GLY A 160 -9.10 -15.42 1.57
C GLY A 160 -10.03 -15.51 0.38
#